data_AF-A0A7X8MFJ8-F1
#
_entry.id   AF-A0A7X8MFJ8-F1
#
_cell.length_a   1.000
_cell.length_b   1.000
_cell.length_c   1.000
_cell.angle_alpha   90.00
_cell.angle_beta   90.00
_cell.angle_gamma   90.00
#
_symmetry.space_group_name_H-M   'P 1'
#
loop_
_entity.id
_entity.type
_entity.pdbx_description
1 polymer ?
#
loop_
_entity_poly.entity_id
_entity_poly.type
_entity_poly.pdbx_seq_one_letter_code
_entity_poly.pdbx_strand_id
1 'polypeptide(L)' 'EFAQEIFKQAGYTTKVKYISTSEYPTKAKRPSNSRMSKKSLDEAGFKRLPTWQDALLSYLKEIEA' A
#
# COMPACT_ATOMS: atom_id res chain seq x y z
N GLU A 1 0.81 7.94 -0.50
CA GLU A 1 -0.32 7.19 -1.06
C GLU A 1 -0.90 6.21 -0.05
N PHE A 2 -0.18 5.15 0.34
CA PHE A 2 -0.75 4.09 1.20
C PHE A 2 -1.38 4.59 2.50
N ALA A 3 -0.66 5.38 3.31
CA ALA A 3 -1.21 5.94 4.56
C ALA A 3 -2.43 6.85 4.34
N GLN A 4 -2.44 7.63 3.25
CA GLN A 4 -3.58 8.50 2.92
C GLN A 4 -4.82 7.68 2.54
N GLU A 5 -4.64 6.59 1.79
CA GLU A 5 -5.75 5.71 1.42
C GLU A 5 -6.32 4.96 2.64
N ILE A 6 -5.48 4.56 3.60
CA ILE A 6 -5.95 3.98 4.88
C ILE A 6 -6.90 4.96 5.59
N PHE A 7 -6.47 6.21 5.81
CA PHE A 7 -7.32 7.20 6.49
C PHE A 7 -8.61 7.48 5.74
N LYS A 8 -8.54 7.58 4.40
CA LYS A 8 -9.69 7.78 3.55
C LYS A 8 -10.70 6.64 3.67
N GLN A 9 -10.25 5.38 3.57
CA GLN A 9 -11.13 4.21 3.63
C GLN A 9 -11.70 3.96 5.03
N ALA A 10 -10.93 4.26 6.08
CA ALA A 10 -11.37 4.16 7.47
C ALA A 10 -12.17 5.40 7.97
N GLY A 11 -12.53 6.34 7.09
CA GLY A 11 -13.39 7.48 7.43
C GLY A 11 -12.75 8.60 8.27
N TYR A 12 -11.42 8.63 8.40
CA TYR A 12 -10.72 9.66 9.16
C TYR A 12 -10.47 10.93 8.33
N THR A 13 -10.57 12.10 8.95
CA THR A 13 -10.29 13.41 8.33
C THR A 13 -8.81 13.82 8.40
N THR A 14 -7.93 12.89 8.80
CA THR A 14 -6.49 13.13 9.01
C THR A 14 -5.79 13.60 7.73
N LYS A 15 -5.13 14.77 7.79
CA LYS A 15 -4.31 15.29 6.71
C LYS A 15 -2.90 14.67 6.73
N VAL A 16 -2.60 13.81 5.76
CA VAL A 16 -1.26 13.24 5.57
C VAL A 16 -0.29 14.28 5.01
N LYS A 17 0.81 14.53 5.73
CA LYS A 17 1.93 15.37 5.28
C LYS A 17 3.04 14.47 4.73
N TYR A 18 3.34 14.62 3.46
CA TYR A 18 4.42 13.89 2.80
C TYR A 18 5.78 14.45 3.19
N ILE A 19 6.75 13.55 3.40
CA ILE A 19 8.15 13.90 3.64
C ILE A 19 9.06 13.01 2.78
N SER A 20 10.26 13.50 2.50
CA SER A 20 11.35 12.74 1.86
C SER A 20 12.06 11.81 2.84
N THR A 21 12.74 10.79 2.33
CA THR A 21 13.56 9.87 3.16
C THR A 21 14.66 10.61 3.93
N SER A 22 15.20 11.71 3.38
CA SER A 22 16.22 12.53 4.05
C SER A 22 15.69 13.26 5.29
N GLU A 23 14.40 13.58 5.33
CA GLU A 23 13.78 14.23 6.49
C GLU A 23 13.55 13.26 7.66
N TYR A 24 13.63 11.95 7.41
CA TYR A 24 13.48 10.92 8.44
C TYR A 24 14.49 9.77 8.26
N PRO A 25 15.76 9.99 8.66
CA PRO A 25 16.83 9.02 8.46
C PRO A 25 16.63 7.77 9.32
N THR A 26 16.83 6.59 8.71
CA THR A 26 16.79 5.30 9.39
C THR A 26 18.11 4.57 9.28
N LYS A 27 18.43 3.69 10.25
CA LYS A 27 19.69 2.92 10.26
C LYS A 27 19.89 2.08 8.99
N ALA A 28 18.83 1.43 8.51
CA ALA A 28 18.85 0.63 7.29
C ALA A 28 18.53 1.48 6.06
N LYS A 29 19.24 1.23 4.95
CA LYS A 29 18.93 1.81 3.64
C LYS A 29 17.69 1.14 3.07
N ARG A 30 16.74 1.94 2.61
CA ARG A 30 15.52 1.46 1.95
C ARG A 30 15.61 1.74 0.45
N PRO A 31 15.18 0.81 -0.41
CA PRO A 31 15.10 1.06 -1.84
C PRO A 31 14.10 2.17 -2.13
N SER A 32 14.39 3.02 -3.11
CA SER A 32 13.48 4.08 -3.57
C SER A 32 12.27 3.52 -4.33
N ASN A 33 12.41 2.33 -4.94
CA ASN A 33 11.35 1.60 -5.61
C ASN A 33 11.45 0.11 -5.29
N SER A 34 10.42 -0.42 -4.63
CA SER A 34 10.29 -1.84 -4.26
C SER A 34 9.12 -2.52 -4.97
N ARG A 35 8.61 -1.96 -6.08
CA ARG A 35 7.53 -2.58 -6.85
C ARG A 35 8.01 -3.85 -7.55
N MET A 36 7.29 -4.93 -7.35
CA MET A 36 7.56 -6.20 -8.02
C MET A 36 6.75 -6.33 -9.31
N SER A 37 7.35 -6.93 -10.33
CA SER A 37 6.63 -7.34 -11.54
C SER A 37 5.71 -8.51 -11.22
N LYS A 38 4.55 -8.55 -11.87
CA LYS A 38 3.59 -9.64 -11.75
C LYS A 38 3.64 -10.59 -12.96
N LYS A 39 4.64 -10.44 -13.84
CA LYS A 39 4.71 -11.14 -15.13
C LYS A 39 4.59 -12.66 -15.02
N SER A 40 5.27 -13.27 -14.06
CA SER A 40 5.21 -14.73 -13.87
C SER A 40 3.81 -15.26 -13.54
N LEU A 41 2.95 -14.44 -12.92
CA LEU A 41 1.54 -14.82 -12.69
C LEU A 41 0.75 -14.83 -14.00
N ASP A 42 1.04 -13.92 -14.93
CA ASP A 42 0.41 -13.90 -16.25
C ASP A 42 0.83 -15.12 -17.07
N GLU A 43 2.14 -15.38 -17.10
CA GLU A 43 2.73 -16.47 -17.87
C GLU A 43 2.24 -17.83 -17.41
N ALA A 44 1.98 -17.98 -16.11
CA ALA A 44 1.41 -19.18 -15.52
C ALA A 44 -0.14 -19.25 -15.60
N GLY A 45 -0.81 -18.27 -16.20
CA GLY A 45 -2.26 -18.26 -16.40
C GLY A 45 -3.09 -17.99 -15.14
N PHE A 46 -2.50 -17.44 -14.08
CA PHE A 46 -3.25 -17.08 -12.87
C PHE A 46 -4.12 -15.84 -13.10
N LYS A 47 -5.31 -15.84 -12.49
CA LYS A 47 -6.08 -14.60 -12.35
C LYS A 47 -5.31 -13.63 -11.46
N ARG A 48 -5.28 -12.36 -11.87
CA ARG A 48 -4.64 -11.29 -11.10
C ARG A 48 -5.31 -11.14 -9.74
N LEU A 49 -4.49 -10.88 -8.73
CA LEU A 49 -4.96 -10.38 -7.45
C LEU A 49 -5.69 -9.03 -7.65
N PRO A 50 -6.63 -8.69 -6.75
CA PRO A 50 -7.28 -7.39 -6.74
C PRO A 50 -6.25 -6.25 -6.61
N THR A 51 -6.70 -5.03 -6.86
CA THR A 51 -5.86 -3.85 -6.61
C THR A 51 -5.52 -3.77 -5.12
N TRP A 52 -4.41 -3.10 -4.76
CA TRP A 52 -4.04 -2.99 -3.35
C TRP A 52 -5.07 -2.17 -2.56
N GLN A 53 -5.81 -1.28 -3.22
CA GLN A 53 -6.91 -0.49 -2.63
C GLN A 53 -8.11 -1.37 -2.28
N ASP A 54 -8.48 -2.29 -3.18
CA ASP A 54 -9.57 -3.25 -2.93
C ASP A 54 -9.18 -4.24 -1.83
N ALA A 55 -7.93 -4.73 -1.84
CA ALA A 55 -7.40 -5.61 -0.81
C ALA A 55 -7.34 -4.90 0.56
N LEU A 56 -6.95 -3.62 0.59
CA LEU A 56 -6.99 -2.80 1.80
C LEU A 56 -8.42 -2.67 2.34
N LEU A 57 -9.39 -2.39 1.47
CA LEU A 57 -10.79 -2.27 1.87
C LEU A 57 -11.32 -3.58 2.47
N SER A 58 -10.98 -4.72 1.86
CA SER A 58 -11.34 -6.04 2.39
C SER A 58 -10.75 -6.24 3.79
N TYR A 59 -9.48 -5.92 3.97
CA TYR A 59 -8.81 -6.07 5.26
C TYR A 59 -9.41 -5.16 6.35
N LEU A 60 -9.71 -3.91 6.03
CA LEU A 60 -10.33 -2.98 6.99
C LEU A 60 -11.71 -3.48 7.45
N LYS A 61 -12.52 -4.05 6.55
CA LYS A 61 -13.80 -4.66 6.91
C LYS A 61 -13.65 -5.86 7.85
N GLU A 62 -12.60 -6.66 7.66
CA GLU A 62 -12.36 -7.84 8.49
C GLU A 62 -11.97 -7.48 9.93
N ILE A 63 -11.27 -6.36 10.15
CA ILE A 63 -10.83 -5.93 11.48
C ILE A 63 -11.83 -5.02 12.22
N GLU A 64 -12.84 -4.49 11.53
CA GLU A 64 -13.96 -3.74 12.13
C GLU A 64 -15.10 -4.64 12.64
N ALA A 65 -15.05 -5.95 12.34
CA ALA A 65 -16.05 -6.95 12.74
C ALA A 65 -16.01 -7.34 14.22
#